data_AF-A0A3C1NE79-F1
#
_entry.id   AF-A0A3C1NE79-F1
#
_cell.length_a   1.000
_cell.length_b   1.000
_cell.length_c   1.000
_cell.angle_alpha   90.00
_cell.angle_beta   90.00
_cell.angle_gamma   90.00
#
_symmetry.space_group_name_H-M   'P 1'
#
loop_
_entity.id
_entity.type
_entity.pdbx_description
1 polymer ?
#
loop_
_entity_poly.entity_id
_entity_poly.type
_entity_poly.pdbx_seq_one_letter_code
_entity_poly.pdbx_strand_id
1 'polypeptide(L)'
;FIKLKPTIVYSMFALLLAGGLLLRKPVLELLFGSVFNLTEQGWRKLTLRWALFFVAMAVLNELVWRHVSTNVWVSFKAFGFLPLTFLFALAQVPLMQRHGEPEAGGSGDPEKEKQA
;
A
#
# COMPACT_ATOMS: atom_id res chain seq x y z
N PHE A 1 8.78 0.81 26.57
CA PHE A 1 8.76 2.12 25.86
C PHE A 1 9.32 2.12 24.42
N ILE A 2 9.85 1.02 23.85
CA ILE A 2 10.29 0.95 22.43
C ILE A 2 9.23 0.30 21.50
N LYS A 3 8.36 -0.57 22.04
CA LYS A 3 7.44 -1.42 21.25
C LYS A 3 6.13 -0.75 20.79
N LEU A 4 5.71 0.33 21.46
CA LEU A 4 4.51 1.11 21.11
C LEU A 4 4.73 2.05 19.91
N LYS A 5 5.99 2.43 19.64
CA LYS A 5 6.34 3.31 18.51
C LYS A 5 5.76 2.81 17.17
N PRO A 6 5.92 1.53 16.78
CA PRO A 6 5.32 1.02 15.56
C PRO A 6 3.78 1.03 15.57
N THR A 7 3.11 0.66 16.67
CA THR A 7 1.63 0.71 16.74
C THR A 7 1.11 2.12 16.47
N ILE A 8 1.70 3.14 17.11
CA ILE A 8 1.27 4.54 16.93
C ILE A 8 1.40 4.96 15.46
N VAL A 9 2.53 4.64 14.83
CA VAL A 9 2.77 4.99 13.42
C VAL A 9 1.77 4.29 12.51
N TYR A 10 1.54 2.98 12.68
CA TYR A 10 0.58 2.24 11.86
C TYR A 10 -0.85 2.74 12.05
N SER A 11 -1.27 3.01 13.28
CA SER A 11 -2.58 3.58 13.58
C SER A 11 -2.73 4.98 13.00
N MET A 12 -1.68 5.80 13.03
CA MET A 12 -1.70 7.15 12.44
C MET A 12 -1.86 7.09 10.92
N PHE A 13 -1.13 6.22 10.22
CA PHE A 13 -1.31 6.01 8.79
C PHE A 13 -2.69 5.43 8.46
N ALA A 14 -3.18 4.46 9.23
CA ALA A 14 -4.53 3.92 9.07
C ALA A 14 -5.60 5.02 9.18
N LEU A 15 -5.51 5.88 10.20
CA LEU A 15 -6.42 7.00 10.40
C LEU A 15 -6.30 8.06 9.30
N LEU A 16 -5.09 8.36 8.84
CA LEU A 16 -4.86 9.30 7.75
C LEU A 16 -5.52 8.82 6.45
N LEU A 17 -5.30 7.55 6.10
CA LEU A 17 -5.86 6.95 4.90
C LEU A 17 -7.38 6.81 4.97
N ALA A 18 -7.90 6.33 6.11
CA ALA A 18 -9.34 6.22 6.34
C ALA A 18 -10.02 7.60 6.36
N GLY A 19 -9.37 8.59 6.98
CA GLY A 19 -9.83 9.98 7.04
C GLY A 19 -9.89 10.63 5.66
N GLY A 20 -8.86 10.46 4.82
CA GLY A 20 -8.91 10.95 3.44
C GLY A 20 -9.98 10.26 2.60
N LEU A 21 -10.22 8.96 2.83
CA LEU A 21 -11.33 8.26 2.18
C LEU A 21 -12.68 8.83 2.59
N LEU A 22 -12.88 9.20 3.86
CA LEU A 22 -14.09 9.85 4.36
C LEU A 22 -14.30 11.23 3.72
N LEU A 23 -13.22 11.97 3.47
CA LEU A 23 -13.21 13.24 2.76
C LEU A 23 -13.37 13.10 1.23
N ARG A 24 -13.58 11.87 0.72
CA ARG A 24 -13.63 11.53 -0.71
C ARG A 24 -12.39 11.97 -1.50
N LYS A 25 -11.26 12.17 -0.81
CA LYS A 25 -9.97 12.51 -1.38
C LYS A 25 -8.96 11.44 -0.99
N PRO A 26 -8.84 10.36 -1.77
CA PRO A 26 -7.95 9.25 -1.46
C PRO A 26 -6.51 9.78 -1.29
N VAL A 27 -5.93 9.61 -0.10
CA VAL A 27 -4.59 10.16 0.19
C VAL A 27 -3.52 9.58 -0.74
N LEU A 28 -3.68 8.31 -1.13
CA LEU A 28 -2.75 7.68 -2.07
C LEU A 28 -2.80 8.34 -3.46
N GLU A 29 -3.95 8.83 -3.90
CA GLU A 29 -4.08 9.58 -5.16
C GLU A 29 -3.30 10.89 -5.10
N LEU A 30 -3.34 11.59 -3.95
CA LEU A 30 -2.59 12.83 -3.77
C LEU A 30 -1.07 12.60 -3.80
N LEU A 31 -0.60 11.47 -3.24
CA LEU A 31 0.83 11.16 -3.13
C LEU A 31 1.40 10.51 -4.40
N PHE A 32 0.62 9.66 -5.07
CA PHE A 32 1.09 8.81 -6.17
C PHE A 32 0.34 9.03 -7.49
N GLY A 33 -0.61 9.96 -7.55
CA GLY A 33 -1.37 10.27 -8.78
C GLY A 33 -0.51 10.78 -9.93
N SER A 34 0.70 11.29 -9.65
CA SER A 34 1.69 11.64 -10.68
C SER A 34 2.46 10.44 -11.23
N VAL A 35 2.46 9.32 -10.51
CA VAL A 35 3.23 8.10 -10.85
C VAL A 35 2.33 7.04 -11.48
N PHE A 36 1.07 6.96 -11.08
CA PHE A 36 0.11 5.99 -11.58
C PHE A 36 -1.17 6.68 -12.05
N ASN A 37 -1.72 6.25 -13.19
CA ASN A 37 -3.05 6.65 -13.64
C ASN A 37 -4.07 5.56 -13.29
N LEU A 38 -4.85 5.79 -12.23
CA LEU A 38 -5.97 4.94 -11.85
C LEU A 38 -7.27 5.74 -11.87
N THR A 39 -8.36 5.04 -12.19
CA THR A 39 -9.72 5.57 -12.03
C THR A 39 -10.00 5.98 -10.57
N GLU A 40 -10.92 6.92 -10.35
CA GLU A 40 -11.34 7.36 -8.99
C GLU A 40 -11.77 6.16 -8.11
N GLN A 41 -12.46 5.18 -8.70
CA GLN A 41 -12.84 3.95 -8.00
C GLN A 41 -11.62 3.08 -7.63
N GLY A 42 -10.60 3.04 -8.49
CA GLY A 42 -9.33 2.38 -8.24
C GLY A 42 -8.62 2.98 -7.03
N TRP A 43 -8.51 4.31 -6.98
CA TRP A 43 -7.89 5.04 -5.87
C TRP A 43 -8.60 4.84 -4.53
N ARG A 44 -9.94 4.85 -4.52
CA ARG A 44 -10.72 4.54 -3.33
C ARG A 44 -10.47 3.12 -2.81
N LYS A 45 -10.52 2.12 -3.70
CA LYS A 45 -10.29 0.71 -3.33
C LYS A 45 -8.85 0.49 -2.86
N LEU A 46 -7.88 1.11 -3.53
CA LEU A 46 -6.46 1.02 -3.17
C LEU A 46 -6.24 1.62 -1.78
N THR A 47 -6.73 2.84 -1.55
CA THR A 47 -6.63 3.52 -0.25
C THR A 47 -7.29 2.72 0.86
N LEU A 48 -8.47 2.14 0.62
CA LEU A 48 -9.17 1.29 1.59
C LEU A 48 -8.34 0.03 1.94
N ARG A 49 -7.76 -0.64 0.94
CA ARG A 49 -6.91 -1.82 1.16
C ARG A 49 -5.66 -1.49 1.97
N TRP A 50 -5.02 -0.36 1.67
CA TRP A 50 -3.87 0.13 2.43
C TRP A 50 -4.24 0.53 3.85
N ALA A 51 -5.38 1.21 4.05
CA ALA A 51 -5.87 1.53 5.39
C ALA A 51 -6.11 0.25 6.21
N LEU A 52 -6.77 -0.76 5.63
CA LEU A 52 -6.98 -2.06 6.28
C LEU A 52 -5.67 -2.77 6.59
N PHE A 53 -4.68 -2.72 5.69
CA PHE A 53 -3.35 -3.28 5.93
C PHE A 53 -2.65 -2.61 7.12
N PHE A 54 -2.68 -1.28 7.21
CA PHE A 54 -2.11 -0.57 8.36
C PHE A 54 -2.84 -0.88 9.67
N VAL A 55 -4.18 -1.03 9.65
CA VAL A 55 -4.93 -1.50 10.82
C VAL A 55 -4.51 -2.91 11.21
N ALA A 56 -4.42 -3.83 10.25
CA ALA A 56 -3.99 -5.21 10.50
C ALA A 56 -2.57 -5.25 11.08
N MET A 57 -1.67 -4.39 10.59
CA MET A 57 -0.30 -4.23 11.10
C MET A 57 -0.26 -3.68 12.53
N ALA A 58 -1.12 -2.72 12.86
CA ALA A 58 -1.25 -2.20 14.22
C ALA A 58 -1.73 -3.30 15.18
N VAL A 59 -2.77 -4.05 14.82
CA VAL A 59 -3.31 -5.16 15.62
C VAL A 59 -2.29 -6.29 15.77
N LEU A 60 -1.66 -6.69 14.67
CA LEU A 60 -0.61 -7.71 14.65
C LEU A 60 0.55 -7.31 15.57
N ASN A 61 1.04 -6.07 15.46
CA ASN A 61 2.09 -5.58 16.35
C ASN A 61 1.65 -5.65 17.81
N GLU A 62 0.43 -5.19 18.12
CA GLU A 62 -0.15 -5.20 19.47
C GLU A 62 -0.16 -6.61 20.06
N LEU A 63 -0.65 -7.60 19.30
CA LEU A 63 -0.68 -8.99 19.72
C LEU A 63 0.73 -9.57 19.92
N VAL A 64 1.65 -9.34 18.98
CA VAL A 64 3.00 -9.92 19.05
C VAL A 64 3.78 -9.38 20.25
N TRP A 65 3.73 -8.07 20.53
CA TRP A 65 4.49 -7.55 21.67
C TRP A 65 3.87 -7.92 23.02
N ARG A 66 2.56 -8.21 23.07
CA ARG A 66 1.85 -8.63 24.28
C ARG A 66 2.03 -10.11 24.62
N HIS A 67 2.10 -10.97 23.61
CA HIS A 67 2.13 -12.42 23.79
C HIS A 67 3.52 -13.05 23.62
N VAL A 68 4.48 -12.35 23.01
CA VAL A 68 5.77 -12.94 22.60
C VAL A 68 6.96 -12.19 23.21
N SER A 69 8.06 -12.91 23.45
CA SER A 69 9.28 -12.34 24.04
C SER A 69 9.96 -11.33 23.10
N THR A 70 10.76 -10.42 23.67
CA THR A 70 11.40 -9.33 22.89
C THR A 70 12.28 -9.84 21.75
N ASN A 71 13.00 -10.95 21.95
CA ASN A 71 13.87 -11.52 20.92
C ASN A 71 13.07 -12.02 19.71
N VAL A 72 11.94 -12.70 19.95
CA VAL A 72 11.06 -13.16 18.88
C VAL A 72 10.38 -11.97 18.19
N TRP A 73 9.99 -10.94 18.93
CA TRP A 73 9.43 -9.71 18.35
C TRP A 73 10.41 -9.00 17.41
N VAL A 74 11.71 -8.90 17.77
CA VAL A 74 12.73 -8.31 16.90
C VAL A 74 12.90 -9.13 15.61
N SER A 75 13.00 -10.45 15.72
CA SER A 75 13.09 -11.35 14.56
C SER A 75 11.84 -11.27 13.67
N PHE A 76 10.65 -11.20 14.27
CA PHE A 76 9.39 -11.04 13.55
C PHE A 76 9.32 -9.70 12.80
N LYS A 77 9.75 -8.60 13.42
CA LYS A 77 9.87 -7.30 12.74
C LYS A 77 10.88 -7.38 11.58
N ALA A 78 12.02 -8.02 11.79
CA ALA A 78 13.09 -8.05 10.80
C ALA A 78 12.73 -8.92 9.58
N PHE A 79 12.12 -10.08 9.81
CA PHE A 79 11.85 -11.08 8.77
C PHE A 79 10.38 -11.28 8.43
N GLY A 80 9.44 -10.88 9.29
CA GLY A 80 8.00 -11.03 9.06
C GLY A 80 7.41 -9.87 8.26
N PHE A 81 7.87 -8.63 8.48
CA PHE A 81 7.35 -7.49 7.73
C PHE A 81 7.70 -7.51 6.25
N LEU A 82 8.89 -8.00 5.88
CA LEU A 82 9.33 -8.07 4.50
C LEU A 82 8.39 -8.96 3.64
N PRO A 83 8.18 -10.26 3.93
CA PRO A 83 7.28 -11.11 3.15
C PRO A 83 5.84 -10.63 3.24
N LEU A 84 5.40 -10.07 4.38
CA LEU A 84 4.05 -9.54 4.50
C LEU A 84 3.81 -8.34 3.57
N THR A 85 4.77 -7.43 3.49
CA THR A 85 4.71 -6.28 2.57
C THR A 85 4.78 -6.75 1.13
N PHE A 86 5.62 -7.74 0.83
CA PHE A 86 5.76 -8.30 -0.51
C PHE A 86 4.48 -8.98 -0.99
N LEU A 87 3.88 -9.83 -0.15
CA LEU A 87 2.58 -10.46 -0.42
C LEU A 87 1.48 -9.40 -0.62
N PHE A 88 1.48 -8.35 0.21
CA PHE A 88 0.51 -7.27 0.09
C PHE A 88 0.68 -6.49 -1.22
N ALA A 89 1.92 -6.20 -1.62
CA ALA A 89 2.23 -5.54 -2.88
C ALA A 89 1.76 -6.38 -4.07
N LEU A 90 2.06 -7.69 -4.07
CA LEU A 90 1.56 -8.62 -5.09
C LEU A 90 0.03 -8.65 -5.15
N ALA A 91 -0.66 -8.60 -4.00
CA ALA A 91 -2.11 -8.53 -3.94
C ALA A 91 -2.72 -7.22 -4.49
N GLN A 92 -1.92 -6.15 -4.64
CA GLN A 92 -2.36 -4.90 -5.27
C GLN A 92 -2.23 -4.92 -6.79
N VAL A 93 -1.34 -5.74 -7.37
CA VAL A 93 -1.11 -5.81 -8.82
C VAL A 93 -2.42 -6.04 -9.62
N PRO A 94 -3.29 -7.00 -9.27
CA PRO A 94 -4.54 -7.20 -10.01
C PRO A 94 -5.51 -6.03 -9.91
N LEU A 95 -5.49 -5.29 -8.79
CA LEU A 95 -6.33 -4.11 -8.61
C LEU A 95 -5.86 -2.98 -9.52
N MET A 96 -4.54 -2.75 -9.55
CA MET A 96 -3.90 -1.76 -10.41
C MET A 96 -4.12 -2.10 -11.89
N GLN A 97 -4.02 -3.36 -12.29
CA GLN A 97 -4.30 -3.77 -13.67
C GLN A 97 -5.77 -3.59 -14.06
N ARG A 98 -6.72 -3.85 -13.15
CA ARG A 98 -8.16 -3.69 -13.42
C ARG A 98 -8.64 -2.25 -13.47
N HIS A 99 -7.97 -1.34 -12.76
CA HIS A 99 -8.40 0.05 -12.61
C HIS A 99 -7.38 1.06 -13.15
N GLY A 100 -6.26 0.56 -13.69
CA GLY A 100 -5.28 1.35 -14.42
C GLY A 100 -5.89 1.75 -15.74
N GLU A 101 -5.87 3.03 -16.03
CA GLU A 101 -6.26 3.50 -17.35
C GLU A 101 -5.20 3.04 -18.35
N PRO A 102 -5.60 2.61 -19.57
CA PRO A 102 -4.62 2.34 -20.62
C PRO A 102 -3.81 3.63 -20.81
N GLU A 103 -2.49 3.53 -20.62
CA GLU A 103 -1.58 4.59 -21.01
C GLU A 103 -1.97 5.04 -22.42
N ALA A 104 -2.44 6.28 -22.58
CA ALA A 104 -2.45 6.95 -23.87
C ALA A 104 -0.98 7.25 -24.23
N GLY A 105 -0.22 6.19 -24.52
CA GLY A 105 1.24 6.23 -24.53
C GLY A 105 1.87 4.88 -24.88
N GLY A 106 1.23 4.15 -25.79
CA GLY A 106 1.73 2.89 -26.32
C GLY A 106 1.58 2.81 -27.84
N SER A 107 1.76 3.93 -28.56
CA SER A 107 2.09 3.88 -29.98
C SER A 107 3.52 3.35 -30.12
N GLY A 108 3.66 2.04 -29.99
CA GLY A 108 4.72 1.36 -30.71
C GLY A 108 4.39 1.54 -32.18
N ASP A 109 5.05 2.49 -32.83
CA ASP A 109 5.10 2.60 -34.27
C ASP A 109 6.35 1.83 -34.74
N PRO A 110 6.24 0.54 -35.10
CA PRO A 110 7.37 -0.23 -35.64
C PRO A 110 7.75 0.20 -37.07
N GLU A 111 7.20 1.29 -37.62
CA GLU A 111 7.31 1.60 -39.04
C GLU A 111 8.49 2.52 -39.43
N LYS A 112 9.23 3.10 -38.47
CA LYS A 112 10.36 4.01 -38.79
C LYS A 112 11.73 3.37 -39.00
N GLU A 113 11.88 2.05 -38.85
CA GLU A 113 13.17 1.37 -39.04
C GLU A 113 13.38 0.80 -40.46
N LYS A 114 12.38 0.89 -41.36
CA LYS A 114 12.52 0.45 -42.76
C LYS A 114 12.90 1.55 -43.76
N GLN A 115 13.20 2.75 -43.30
CA GLN A 115 13.58 3.87 -44.16
C GLN A 115 14.74 4.66 -43.55
N ALA A 116 15.91 4.02 -43.41
CA ALA A 116 17.19 4.69 -43.20
C ALA A 116 18.30 3.86 -43.87
#